data_AF-A0AAU8LZN6-F1
#
_entry.id   AF-A0AAU8LZN6-F1
#
_cell.length_a   1.000
_cell.length_b   1.000
_cell.length_c   1.000
_cell.angle_alpha   90.00
_cell.angle_beta   90.00
_cell.angle_gamma   90.00
#
_symmetry.space_group_name_H-M   'P 1'
#
loop_
_entity.id
_entity.type
_entity.pdbx_description
1 polymer ?
#
loop_
_entity_poly.entity_id
_entity_poly.type
_entity_poly.pdbx_seq_one_letter_code
_entity_poly.pdbx_strand_id
1 'polypeptide(L)' 'MEAAITTKLTSKSQATIPEKIRKILGLHPGDSVAFELNEERRVFIRKATPIDFEFSKALEGTLSEWLSENDEEAYRDL' A
#
# COMPACT_ATOMS: atom_id res chain seq x y z
N MET A 1 -4.52 6.51 -28.53
CA MET A 1 -4.85 6.58 -27.09
C MET A 1 -6.17 5.86 -26.90
N GLU A 2 -6.22 4.77 -26.15
CA GLU A 2 -7.53 4.23 -25.72
C GLU A 2 -8.23 5.28 -24.83
N ALA A 3 -9.55 5.37 -24.94
CA ALA A 3 -10.35 6.26 -24.12
C ALA A 3 -10.19 5.94 -22.62
N ALA A 4 -10.16 6.96 -21.77
CA ALA A 4 -10.08 6.78 -20.32
C ALA A 4 -11.35 6.06 -19.81
N ILE A 5 -11.17 4.99 -19.03
CA ILE A 5 -12.27 4.30 -18.34
C ILE A 5 -12.47 4.99 -17.00
N THR A 6 -13.69 5.49 -16.74
CA THR A 6 -14.02 6.25 -15.54
C THR A 6 -15.04 5.52 -14.68
N THR A 7 -14.94 5.67 -13.37
CA THR A 7 -15.92 5.18 -12.39
C THR A 7 -16.22 6.25 -11.37
N LYS A 8 -17.43 6.22 -10.80
CA LYS A 8 -17.84 7.19 -9.78
C LYS A 8 -17.28 6.81 -8.40
N LEU A 9 -16.80 7.81 -7.67
CA LEU A 9 -16.50 7.68 -6.25
C LEU A 9 -17.80 7.64 -5.44
N THR A 10 -17.96 6.64 -4.60
CA THR A 10 -19.11 6.54 -3.69
C THR A 10 -18.97 7.50 -2.51
N SER A 11 -20.04 7.69 -1.74
CA SER A 11 -20.01 8.47 -0.50
C SER A 11 -19.08 7.90 0.57
N LYS A 12 -18.70 6.63 0.46
CA LYS A 12 -17.73 5.96 1.35
C LYS A 12 -16.30 6.00 0.81
N SER A 13 -16.01 6.89 -0.14
CA SER A 13 -14.69 7.03 -0.76
C SER A 13 -14.19 5.76 -1.47
N GLN A 14 -15.11 4.95 -2.02
CA GLN A 14 -14.76 3.76 -2.79
C GLN A 14 -14.99 4.01 -4.29
N ALA A 15 -14.11 3.49 -5.14
CA ALA A 15 -14.31 3.43 -6.58
C ALA A 15 -14.12 2.00 -7.05
N THR A 16 -15.00 1.54 -7.94
CA THR A 16 -14.92 0.17 -8.47
C THR A 16 -13.82 0.09 -9.51
N ILE A 17 -12.95 -0.92 -9.43
CA ILE A 17 -12.02 -1.23 -10.53
C ILE A 17 -12.80 -1.97 -11.62
N PRO A 18 -12.96 -1.39 -12.85
CA PRO A 18 -13.73 -2.00 -13.92
C PRO A 18 -13.22 -3.40 -14.30
N GLU A 19 -14.10 -4.25 -14.82
CA GLU A 19 -13.76 -5.63 -15.19
C GLU A 19 -12.57 -5.72 -16.16
N LYS A 20 -12.53 -4.87 -17.20
CA LYS A 20 -11.41 -4.81 -18.15
C LYS A 20 -10.07 -4.58 -17.43
N ILE A 21 -10.06 -3.64 -16.47
CA ILE A 21 -8.85 -3.31 -15.70
C ILE A 21 -8.49 -4.45 -14.74
N ARG A 22 -9.45 -5.06 -14.05
CA ARG A 22 -9.20 -6.22 -13.18
C ARG A 22 -8.55 -7.37 -13.95
N LYS A 23 -9.04 -7.68 -15.16
CA LYS A 23 -8.46 -8.73 -16.01
C LYS A 23 -7.02 -8.41 -16.43
N ILE A 24 -6.76 -7.16 -16.83
CA ILE A 24 -5.40 -6.70 -17.20
C ILE A 24 -4.44 -6.82 -16.01
N LEU A 25 -4.88 -6.43 -14.80
CA LEU A 25 -4.07 -6.46 -13.59
C LEU A 25 -4.03 -7.83 -12.88
N GLY A 26 -4.78 -8.83 -13.37
CA GLY A 26 -4.88 -10.14 -12.71
C GLY A 26 -5.49 -10.10 -11.30
N LEU A 27 -6.45 -9.19 -11.06
CA LEU A 27 -7.09 -8.99 -9.76
C LEU A 27 -8.31 -9.90 -9.58
N HIS A 28 -8.36 -10.53 -8.41
CA HIS A 28 -9.43 -11.40 -7.92
C HIS A 28 -9.97 -10.87 -6.59
N PRO A 29 -11.20 -11.26 -6.19
CA PRO A 29 -11.69 -10.94 -4.85
C PRO A 29 -10.71 -11.41 -3.77
N GLY A 30 -10.36 -10.52 -2.84
CA GLY A 30 -9.38 -10.78 -1.78
C GLY A 30 -7.95 -10.33 -2.12
N ASP A 31 -7.65 -10.02 -3.38
CA ASP A 31 -6.38 -9.39 -3.73
C ASP A 31 -6.32 -7.95 -3.19
N SER A 32 -5.14 -7.56 -2.73
CA SER A 32 -4.83 -6.18 -2.35
C SER A 32 -4.25 -5.41 -3.54
N VAL A 33 -4.42 -4.09 -3.52
CA VAL A 33 -3.83 -3.18 -4.51
C VAL A 33 -2.96 -2.13 -3.82
N ALA A 34 -1.85 -1.78 -4.46
CA ALA A 34 -1.00 -0.67 -4.03
C ALA A 34 -1.36 0.58 -4.82
N PHE A 35 -1.41 1.72 -4.12
CA PHE A 35 -1.59 3.05 -4.70
C PHE A 35 -0.26 3.79 -4.67
N GLU A 36 0.20 4.23 -5.83
CA GLU A 36 1.45 4.97 -5.98
C GLU A 36 1.17 6.36 -6.55
N LEU A 37 1.83 7.39 -6.03
CA LEU A 37 1.71 8.77 -6.50
C LEU A 37 2.99 9.16 -7.24
N ASN A 38 2.86 9.67 -8.47
CA ASN A 38 4.01 10.25 -9.17
C ASN A 38 4.13 11.75 -8.94
N GLU A 39 5.22 12.34 -9.45
CA GLU A 39 5.51 13.77 -9.37
C GLU A 39 4.44 14.64 -10.03
N GLU A 40 3.75 14.11 -11.04
CA GLU A 40 2.64 14.78 -11.73
C GLU A 40 1.29 14.68 -10.99
N ARG A 41 1.28 14.19 -9.74
CA ARG A 41 0.07 13.97 -8.92
C ARG A 41 -0.91 12.99 -9.55
N ARG A 42 -0.42 12.07 -10.38
CA ARG A 42 -1.21 10.95 -10.92
C ARG A 42 -1.08 9.76 -9.99
N VAL A 43 -2.19 9.07 -9.80
CA VAL A 43 -2.27 7.85 -8.99
C VAL A 43 -2.21 6.65 -9.91
N PHE A 44 -1.28 5.73 -9.62
CA PHE A 44 -1.15 4.44 -10.27
C PHE A 44 -1.62 3.36 -9.33
N ILE A 45 -2.31 2.37 -9.90
CA ILE A 45 -2.79 1.20 -9.16
C ILE A 45 -2.14 -0.02 -9.76
N ARG A 46 -1.53 -0.84 -8.91
CA ARG A 46 -1.05 -2.18 -9.27
C ARG A 46 -1.52 -3.22 -8.27
N LYS A 47 -1.46 -4.49 -8.65
CA LYS A 47 -1.64 -5.58 -7.71
C LYS A 47 -0.54 -5.51 -6.64
N ALA A 48 -0.94 -5.58 -5.37
CA ALA A 48 0.01 -5.63 -4.28
C ALA A 48 0.67 -7.01 -4.23
N THR A 49 1.91 -7.01 -3.76
CA THR A 49 2.79 -8.15 -3.63
C THR A 49 3.20 -8.30 -2.17
N PRO A 50 3.74 -9.45 -1.74
CA PRO A 50 4.13 -9.64 -0.34
C PRO A 50 5.07 -8.56 0.19
N ILE A 51 5.98 -8.04 -0.65
CA ILE A 51 6.93 -7.00 -0.22
C ILE A 51 6.26 -5.67 0.15
N ASP A 52 5.06 -5.39 -0.40
CA ASP A 52 4.29 -4.21 -0.03
C ASP A 52 3.75 -4.26 1.41
N PHE A 53 3.68 -5.46 2.01
CA PHE A 53 3.24 -5.68 3.39
C PHE A 53 4.40 -5.96 4.34
N GLU A 54 5.46 -6.58 3.84
CA GLU A 54 6.54 -7.13 4.65
C GLU A 54 7.68 -6.15 4.92
N PHE A 55 7.71 -4.96 4.29
CA PHE A 55 8.80 -3.98 4.52
C PHE A 55 8.98 -3.66 6.01
N SER A 56 7.90 -3.34 6.73
CA SER A 56 7.97 -3.02 8.16
C SER A 56 8.43 -4.22 9.00
N LYS A 57 8.02 -5.43 8.64
CA LYS A 57 8.38 -6.66 9.36
C LYS A 57 9.83 -7.07 9.12
N ALA A 58 10.34 -6.84 7.91
CA ALA A 58 11.75 -7.03 7.59
C ALA A 58 12.64 -6.01 8.32
N LEU A 59 12.16 -4.76 8.48
CA LEU A 59 12.89 -3.70 9.18
C LEU A 59 12.95 -3.93 10.70
N GLU A 60 11.88 -4.45 11.30
CA GLU A 60 11.78 -4.74 12.74
C GLU A 60 12.97 -5.58 13.26
N GLY A 61 13.35 -6.64 12.53
CA GLY A 61 14.49 -7.48 12.90
C GLY A 61 15.87 -6.82 12.77
N THR A 62 15.96 -5.67 12.09
CA THR A 62 17.21 -4.92 11.89
C THR A 62 17.39 -3.74 12.85
N LEU A 63 16.32 -3.33 13.54
CA LEU A 63 16.32 -2.21 14.50
C LEU A 63 16.65 -2.67 15.93
N SER A 64 17.54 -3.65 16.08
CA SER A 64 17.94 -4.18 17.41
C SER A 64 18.61 -3.13 18.30
N GLU A 65 19.14 -2.05 17.71
CA GLU A 65 19.76 -0.93 18.42
C GLU A 65 18.77 -0.11 19.27
N TRP A 66 17.46 -0.17 18.98
CA TRP A 66 16.41 0.57 19.67
C TRP A 66 15.75 -0.21 20.83
N LEU A 67 16.28 -1.40 21.13
CA LEU A 67 15.88 -2.24 22.27
C LEU A 67 17.03 -2.36 23.29
N SER A 68 17.91 -1.35 23.35
CA SER A 68 19.07 -1.37 24.24
C SER A 68 18.69 -0.98 25.68
N GLU A 69 19.58 -1.29 26.64
CA GLU A 69 19.44 -0.84 28.02
C GLU A 69 19.35 0.69 28.13
N ASN A 70 20.08 1.41 27.26
CA ASN A 70 20.03 2.87 27.15
C ASN A 70 18.65 3.38 26.71
N ASP A 71 17.94 2.63 25.88
CA ASP A 71 16.59 3.00 25.43
C ASP A 71 15.55 2.73 26.54
N GLU A 72 15.68 1.60 27.25
CA GLU A 72 14.83 1.33 28.43
C GLU A 72 15.00 2.42 29.50
N GLU A 73 16.23 2.84 29.78
CA GLU A 73 16.50 3.90 30.76
C GLU A 73 15.92 5.26 30.32
N ALA A 74 15.95 5.58 29.03
CA ALA A 74 15.48 6.85 28.51
C ALA A 74 13.96 6.94 28.34
N TYR A 75 13.27 5.84 28.05
CA TYR A 75 11.88 5.87 27.55
C TYR A 75 10.87 5.00 28.31
N ARG A 76 11.25 4.21 29.31
CA ARG A 76 10.34 3.26 30.00
C ARG A 76 9.11 3.90 30.67
N ASP A 77 9.17 5.18 31.05
CA ASP A 77 8.12 5.88 31.81
C ASP A 77 7.39 6.97 31.00
N LEU A 78 7.49 6.96 29.67
CA LEU A 78 6.83 7.91 28.76
C LEU A 78 5.47 7.42 28.20
#